data_AF-L8P2Y5-F1
#
_entry.id   AF-L8P2Y5-F1
#
_cell.length_a   1.000
_cell.length_b   1.000
_cell.length_c   1.000
_cell.angle_alpha   90.00
_cell.angle_beta   90.00
_cell.angle_gamma   90.00
#
_symmetry.space_group_name_H-M   'P 1'
#
loop_
_entity.id
_entity.type
_entity.pdbx_description
1 polymer ?
#
loop_
_entity_poly.entity_id
_entity_poly.type
_entity_poly.pdbx_seq_one_letter_code
_entity_poly.pdbx_strand_id
1 'polypeptide(L)'
;MTWEFVGYNMIILYAALRTIPQELYEAAAMDGAGAWRIAWSVKLPALRPALLLTLLFSVIGSFQLFNEPKLLQDIAPDVIDSSYTANLYAYSLAFTGQQVNYAAAVSFLLGLVIVIFSYAVLFTANRRRTS
;
A
#
# COMPACT_ATOMS: atom_id res chain seq x y z
N MET A 1 9.35 4.77 4.56
CA MET A 1 8.30 3.96 3.89
C MET A 1 8.72 2.55 3.46
N THR A 2 9.84 2.30 2.76
CA THR A 2 10.08 0.95 2.20
C THR A 2 10.35 -0.12 3.25
N TRP A 3 11.19 0.16 4.25
CA TRP A 3 11.56 -0.85 5.26
C TRP A 3 10.42 -1.19 6.24
N GLU A 4 9.69 -0.18 6.71
CA GLU A 4 8.59 -0.34 7.69
C GLU A 4 7.45 -1.21 7.14
N PHE A 5 7.08 -0.97 5.88
CA PHE A 5 5.96 -1.68 5.25
C PHE A 5 6.35 -3.08 4.77
N VAL A 6 7.63 -3.36 4.53
CA VAL A 6 8.12 -4.69 4.14
C VAL A 6 7.82 -5.72 5.24
N GLY A 7 8.02 -5.38 6.51
CA GLY A 7 7.74 -6.30 7.63
C GLY A 7 6.26 -6.70 7.72
N TYR A 8 5.36 -5.71 7.64
CA TYR A 8 3.92 -5.94 7.67
C TYR A 8 3.44 -6.75 6.46
N ASN A 9 3.90 -6.39 5.27
CA ASN A 9 3.55 -7.08 4.04
C ASN A 9 4.05 -8.53 4.01
N MET A 10 5.22 -8.80 4.60
CA MET A 10 5.75 -10.16 4.71
C MET A 10 4.82 -11.07 5.53
N ILE A 11 4.28 -10.58 6.65
CA ILE A 11 3.37 -11.36 7.51
C ILE A 11 2.08 -11.69 6.77
N ILE A 12 1.50 -10.72 6.06
CA ILE A 12 0.29 -10.92 5.25
C ILE A 12 0.54 -11.96 4.16
N LEU A 13 1.64 -11.81 3.42
CA LEU A 13 1.98 -12.74 2.34
C LEU A 13 2.28 -14.14 2.87
N TYR A 14 2.96 -14.26 4.00
CA TYR A 14 3.23 -15.54 4.64
C TYR A 14 1.96 -16.24 5.14
N ALA A 15 1.05 -15.50 5.78
CA ALA A 15 -0.24 -16.03 6.21
C ALA A 15 -1.07 -16.53 5.01
N ALA A 16 -1.09 -15.78 3.91
CA ALA A 16 -1.78 -16.17 2.69
C ALA A 16 -1.12 -17.37 1.96
N LEU A 17 0.20 -17.53 2.05
CA LEU A 17 0.88 -18.72 1.53
C LEU A 17 0.52 -19.99 2.31
N ARG A 18 0.32 -19.87 3.62
CA ARG A 18 -0.07 -21.01 4.48
C ARG A 18 -1.48 -21.55 4.19
N THR A 19 -2.34 -20.75 3.56
CA THR A 19 -3.70 -21.21 3.21
C THR A 19 -3.75 -22.03 1.91
N ILE A 20 -2.64 -22.15 1.17
CA ILE A 20 -2.59 -22.90 -0.08
C ILE A 20 -2.56 -24.41 0.24
N PRO A 21 -3.54 -25.21 -0.22
CA PRO A 21 -3.58 -26.66 0.01
C PRO A 21 -2.32 -27.36 -0.49
N GLN A 22 -1.84 -28.33 0.27
CA GLN A 22 -0.61 -29.07 -0.04
C GLN A 22 -0.72 -29.87 -1.35
N GLU A 23 -1.94 -30.33 -1.64
CA GLU A 23 -2.33 -31.05 -2.86
C GLU A 23 -1.98 -30.32 -4.17
N LEU A 24 -2.04 -28.97 -4.19
CA LEU A 24 -1.66 -28.19 -5.37
C LEU A 24 -0.15 -28.24 -5.64
N TYR A 25 0.67 -28.40 -4.61
CA TYR A 25 2.11 -28.56 -4.75
C TYR A 25 2.46 -29.96 -5.23
N GLU A 26 1.76 -30.97 -4.71
CA GLU A 26 1.94 -32.37 -5.10
C GLU A 26 1.50 -32.60 -6.55
N ALA A 27 0.35 -32.07 -6.96
CA ALA A 27 -0.10 -32.11 -8.36
C ALA A 27 0.91 -31.44 -9.30
N ALA A 28 1.43 -30.27 -8.95
CA ALA A 28 2.43 -29.58 -9.76
C ALA A 28 3.76 -30.36 -9.83
N ALA A 29 4.15 -31.05 -8.77
CA ALA A 29 5.34 -31.91 -8.76
C ALA A 29 5.12 -33.17 -9.63
N MET A 30 3.93 -33.75 -9.60
CA MET A 30 3.53 -34.88 -10.47
C MET A 30 3.51 -34.48 -11.95
N ASP A 31 3.14 -33.25 -12.27
CA ASP A 31 3.21 -32.66 -13.62
C ASP A 31 4.64 -32.27 -14.06
N GLY A 32 5.67 -32.56 -13.25
CA GLY A 32 7.06 -32.25 -13.56
C GLY A 32 7.41 -30.76 -13.49
N ALA A 33 6.60 -29.93 -12.83
CA ALA A 33 6.87 -28.50 -12.70
C ALA A 33 8.06 -28.26 -11.75
N GLY A 34 9.14 -27.66 -12.26
CA GLY A 34 10.25 -27.21 -11.43
C GLY A 34 9.85 -26.08 -10.46
N ALA A 35 10.68 -25.83 -9.44
CA ALA A 35 10.41 -24.85 -8.37
C ALA A 35 10.04 -23.45 -8.89
N TRP A 36 10.65 -23.00 -9.98
CA TRP A 36 10.33 -21.70 -10.60
C TRP A 36 8.92 -21.66 -11.21
N ARG A 37 8.50 -22.77 -11.84
CA ARG A 37 7.17 -22.86 -12.46
C ARG A 37 6.08 -22.96 -11.40
N ILE A 38 6.35 -23.65 -10.29
CA ILE A 38 5.48 -23.67 -9.11
C ILE A 38 5.34 -22.27 -8.51
N ALA A 39 6.45 -21.52 -8.38
CA ALA A 39 6.41 -20.17 -7.83
C ALA A 39 5.53 -19.23 -8.68
N TRP A 40 5.70 -19.22 -10.00
CA TRP A 40 4.93 -18.33 -10.90
C TRP A 40 3.52 -18.80 -11.21
N SER A 41 3.28 -20.11 -11.28
CA SER A 41 2.02 -20.67 -11.78
C SER A 41 1.07 -21.12 -10.65
N VAL A 42 1.60 -21.38 -9.45
CA VAL A 42 0.80 -21.85 -8.30
C VAL A 42 0.81 -20.80 -7.19
N LYS A 43 1.99 -20.40 -6.71
CA LYS A 43 2.10 -19.47 -5.57
C LYS A 43 1.63 -18.06 -5.92
N LEU A 44 2.14 -17.49 -7.03
CA LEU A 44 1.85 -16.11 -7.42
C LEU A 44 0.35 -15.86 -7.70
N PRO A 45 -0.37 -16.75 -8.41
CA PRO A 45 -1.80 -16.60 -8.63
C PRO A 45 -2.62 -16.77 -7.35
N ALA A 46 -2.25 -17.73 -6.49
CA ALA A 46 -2.90 -17.95 -5.21
C ALA A 46 -2.72 -16.77 -4.23
N LEU A 47 -1.57 -16.11 -4.29
CA LEU A 47 -1.26 -14.91 -3.50
C LEU A 47 -1.92 -13.62 -4.03
N ARG A 48 -2.53 -13.62 -5.22
CA ARG A 48 -3.11 -12.41 -5.83
C ARG A 48 -3.98 -11.61 -4.85
N PRO A 49 -4.94 -12.19 -4.09
CA PRO A 49 -5.79 -11.42 -3.18
C PRO A 49 -4.98 -10.71 -2.07
N ALA A 50 -3.98 -11.39 -1.51
CA ALA A 50 -3.12 -10.84 -0.48
C ALA A 50 -2.19 -9.74 -1.03
N LEU A 51 -1.63 -9.95 -2.23
CA LEU A 51 -0.83 -8.94 -2.93
C LEU A 51 -1.63 -7.66 -3.21
N LEU A 52 -2.92 -7.79 -3.56
CA LEU A 52 -3.79 -6.63 -3.78
C LEU A 52 -4.07 -5.85 -2.50
N LEU A 53 -4.29 -6.56 -1.39
CA LEU A 53 -4.49 -5.95 -0.09
C LEU A 53 -3.22 -5.19 0.35
N THR A 54 -2.07 -5.84 0.25
CA THR A 54 -0.76 -5.24 0.52
C THR A 54 -0.49 -4.02 -0.36
N LEU A 55 -0.79 -4.09 -1.65
CA LEU A 55 -0.62 -2.98 -2.59
C LEU A 55 -1.54 -1.81 -2.19
N LEU A 56 -2.80 -2.10 -1.87
CA LEU A 56 -3.77 -1.10 -1.45
C LEU A 56 -3.31 -0.39 -0.17
N PHE A 57 -2.89 -1.12 0.86
CA PHE A 57 -2.34 -0.51 2.07
C PHE A 57 -1.07 0.31 1.81
N SER A 58 -0.20 -0.17 0.91
CA SER A 58 1.02 0.56 0.56
C SER A 58 0.72 1.88 -0.17
N VAL A 59 -0.27 1.88 -1.07
CA VAL A 59 -0.74 3.09 -1.75
C VAL A 59 -1.33 4.08 -0.74
N ILE A 60 -2.24 3.62 0.13
CA ILE A 60 -2.84 4.46 1.17
C ILE A 60 -1.75 5.05 2.08
N GLY A 61 -0.82 4.21 2.58
CA GLY A 61 0.27 4.64 3.45
C GLY A 61 1.20 5.66 2.80
N SER A 62 1.47 5.51 1.50
CA SER A 62 2.30 6.47 0.74
C SER A 62 1.67 7.87 0.67
N PHE A 63 0.33 7.96 0.57
CA PHE A 63 -0.38 9.24 0.60
C PHE A 63 -0.59 9.79 2.01
N GLN A 64 -0.51 8.95 3.04
CA GLN A 64 -0.67 9.34 4.46
C GLN A 64 0.64 9.73 5.14
N LEU A 65 1.68 10.00 4.36
CA LEU A 65 3.01 10.28 4.85
C LEU A 65 3.05 11.60 5.64
N PHE A 66 3.31 11.51 6.94
CA PHE A 66 3.31 12.63 7.88
C PHE A 66 4.49 12.60 8.85
N ASN A 67 4.66 11.49 9.57
CA ASN A 67 5.65 11.39 10.65
C ASN A 67 7.09 11.64 10.17
N GLU A 68 7.50 11.00 9.08
CA GLU A 68 8.86 11.12 8.54
C GLU A 68 9.21 12.58 8.18
N PRO A 69 8.45 13.29 7.33
CA PRO A 69 8.76 14.67 6.97
C PRO A 69 8.50 15.64 8.12
N LYS A 70 7.54 15.38 9.02
CA LYS A 70 7.35 16.23 10.19
C LYS A 70 8.57 16.21 11.11
N LEU A 71 9.14 15.03 11.35
CA LEU A 71 10.36 14.88 12.16
C LEU A 71 11.59 15.47 11.45
N LEU A 72 11.69 15.30 10.14
CA LEU A 72 12.84 15.78 9.36
C LEU A 72 12.76 17.27 9.04
N GLN A 73 11.57 17.88 9.07
CA GLN A 73 11.35 19.31 8.80
C GLN A 73 12.17 20.20 9.75
N ASP A 74 12.29 19.83 11.01
CA ASP A 74 13.09 20.58 12.00
C ASP A 74 14.60 20.54 11.69
N ILE A 75 15.04 19.54 10.93
CA ILE A 75 16.46 19.30 10.58
C ILE A 75 16.80 19.90 9.21
N ALA A 76 15.84 19.92 8.27
CA ALA A 76 16.04 20.41 6.91
C ALA A 76 14.85 21.29 6.43
N PRO A 77 14.61 22.45 7.07
CA PRO A 77 13.44 23.28 6.79
C PRO A 77 13.44 23.87 5.37
N ASP A 78 14.61 24.08 4.76
CA ASP A 78 14.74 24.61 3.39
C ASP A 78 14.40 23.57 2.30
N VAL A 79 14.39 22.28 2.66
CA VAL A 79 14.10 21.17 1.73
C VAL A 79 12.70 20.59 1.97
N ILE A 80 12.25 20.59 3.23
CA ILE A 80 10.94 20.04 3.64
C ILE A 80 10.08 21.19 4.17
N ASP A 81 9.43 21.89 3.24
CA ASP A 81 8.51 22.96 3.58
C ASP A 81 7.21 22.43 4.23
N SER A 82 6.34 23.35 4.64
CA SER A 82 5.04 22.99 5.23
C SER A 82 4.07 22.36 4.22
N SER A 83 4.34 22.42 2.93
CA SER A 83 3.50 21.92 1.83
C SER A 83 3.97 20.57 1.25
N TYR A 84 5.10 20.05 1.74
CA TYR A 84 5.78 18.87 1.22
C TYR A 84 4.91 17.61 1.15
N THR A 85 4.03 17.41 2.13
CA THR A 85 2.95 16.42 2.02
C THR A 85 1.61 17.05 2.37
N ALA A 86 0.53 16.51 1.80
CA ALA A 86 -0.83 16.99 2.05
C ALA A 86 -1.21 16.93 3.54
N ASN A 87 -0.75 15.91 4.28
CA ASN A 87 -0.99 15.80 5.72
C ASN A 87 -0.22 16.86 6.51
N LEU A 88 1.03 17.13 6.13
CA LEU A 88 1.84 18.15 6.77
C LEU A 88 1.24 19.55 6.50
N TYR A 89 0.75 19.77 5.29
CA TYR A 89 0.06 21.00 4.90
C TYR A 89 -1.23 21.21 5.69
N ALA A 90 -2.12 20.20 5.74
CA ALA A 90 -3.34 20.26 6.54
C ALA A 90 -3.04 20.52 8.03
N TYR A 91 -2.01 19.88 8.57
CA TYR A 91 -1.55 20.11 9.95
C TYR A 91 -1.09 21.56 10.15
N SER A 92 -0.26 22.10 9.26
CA SER A 92 0.23 23.48 9.36
C SER A 92 -0.91 24.50 9.31
N LEU A 93 -1.90 24.30 8.42
CA LEU A 93 -3.09 25.16 8.33
C LEU A 93 -3.92 25.13 9.61
N ALA A 94 -4.13 23.94 10.20
CA ALA A 94 -4.93 23.77 11.41
C ALA A 94 -4.26 24.37 12.65
N PHE A 95 -2.98 24.07 12.87
CA PHE A 95 -2.30 24.35 14.14
C PHE A 95 -1.41 25.59 14.11
N THR A 96 -0.83 25.94 12.97
CA THR A 96 0.01 27.15 12.82
C THR A 96 -0.81 28.30 12.26
N GLY A 97 -1.63 28.03 11.24
CA GLY A 97 -2.48 29.05 10.60
C GLY A 97 -3.81 29.32 11.31
N GLN A 98 -4.23 28.48 12.27
CA GLN A 98 -5.57 28.48 12.88
C GLN A 98 -6.74 28.42 11.87
N GLN A 99 -6.47 27.95 10.65
CA GLN A 99 -7.44 27.83 9.55
C GLN A 99 -8.03 26.42 9.49
N VAL A 100 -8.73 26.03 10.56
CA VAL A 100 -9.29 24.67 10.73
C VAL A 100 -10.23 24.28 9.58
N ASN A 101 -11.04 25.20 9.09
CA ASN A 101 -11.96 24.95 7.96
C ASN A 101 -11.21 24.59 6.67
N TYR A 102 -10.09 25.27 6.41
CA TYR A 102 -9.26 25.03 5.24
C TYR A 102 -8.50 23.71 5.35
N ALA A 103 -7.97 23.42 6.54
CA ALA A 103 -7.35 22.12 6.84
C ALA A 103 -8.34 20.96 6.65
N ALA A 104 -9.59 21.12 7.10
CA ALA A 104 -10.63 20.12 6.89
C ALA A 104 -10.89 19.88 5.39
N ALA A 105 -10.99 20.94 4.59
CA ALA A 105 -11.18 20.81 3.14
C ALA A 105 -10.03 20.04 2.47
N VAL A 106 -8.78 20.33 2.84
CA VAL A 106 -7.59 19.61 2.34
C VAL A 106 -7.65 18.13 2.72
N SER A 107 -7.99 17.81 3.96
CA SER A 107 -8.12 16.42 4.43
C SER A 107 -9.22 15.65 3.68
N PHE A 108 -10.36 16.27 3.41
CA PHE A 108 -11.43 15.67 2.60
C PHE A 108 -10.99 15.42 1.16
N LEU A 109 -10.31 16.38 0.53
CA LEU A 109 -9.77 16.22 -0.83
C LEU A 109 -8.73 15.10 -0.89
N LEU A 110 -7.82 15.03 0.10
CA LEU A 110 -6.84 13.96 0.21
C LEU A 110 -7.53 12.59 0.32
N GLY A 111 -8.55 12.48 1.18
CA GLY A 111 -9.35 11.26 1.32
C GLY A 111 -10.01 10.84 0.01
N LEU A 112 -10.57 11.80 -0.75
CA LEU A 112 -11.19 11.55 -2.04
C LEU A 112 -10.17 11.04 -3.08
N VAL A 113 -8.96 11.64 -3.12
CA VAL A 113 -7.86 11.16 -3.97
C VAL A 113 -7.47 9.73 -3.61
N ILE A 114 -7.32 9.42 -2.32
CA ILE A 114 -6.97 8.08 -1.85
C ILE A 114 -8.04 7.06 -2.27
N VAL A 115 -9.32 7.41 -2.15
CA VAL A 115 -10.44 6.53 -2.58
C VAL A 115 -10.39 6.28 -4.08
N ILE A 116 -10.21 7.32 -4.91
CA ILE A 116 -10.13 7.18 -6.37
C ILE A 116 -8.96 6.26 -6.75
N PHE A 117 -7.77 6.50 -6.20
CA PHE A 117 -6.59 5.68 -6.49
C PHE A 117 -6.76 4.24 -6.01
N SER A 118 -7.27 4.03 -4.80
CA SER A 118 -7.52 2.69 -4.25
C SER A 118 -8.53 1.93 -5.09
N TYR A 119 -9.60 2.59 -5.53
CA TYR A 119 -10.60 2.00 -6.42
C TYR A 119 -10.00 1.65 -7.78
N ALA A 120 -9.19 2.53 -8.37
CA ALA A 120 -8.50 2.26 -9.65
C ALA A 120 -7.58 1.03 -9.57
N VAL A 121 -6.85 0.89 -8.46
CA VAL A 121 -5.99 -0.29 -8.20
C VAL A 121 -6.83 -1.57 -8.10
N LEU A 122 -7.90 -1.55 -7.30
CA LEU A 122 -8.80 -2.70 -7.16
C LEU A 122 -9.50 -3.07 -8.47
N PHE A 123 -9.93 -2.07 -9.24
CA PHE A 123 -10.59 -2.29 -10.52
C PHE A 123 -9.66 -2.93 -11.56
N THR A 124 -8.42 -2.41 -11.68
CA THR A 124 -7.40 -2.97 -12.57
C THR A 124 -7.03 -4.41 -12.19
N ALA A 125 -6.99 -4.68 -10.89
CA ALA A 125 -6.72 -5.99 -10.35
C ALA A 125 -7.85 -7.01 -10.61
N ASN A 126 -9.10 -6.60 -10.43
CA ASN A 126 -10.26 -7.45 -10.65
C ASN A 126 -10.47 -7.77 -12.13
N ARG A 127 -10.12 -6.87 -13.05
CA ARG A 127 -10.14 -7.15 -14.50
C ARG A 127 -9.26 -8.34 -14.92
N ARG A 128 -8.23 -8.69 -14.14
CA ARG A 128 -7.35 -9.85 -14.39
C ARG A 128 -7.91 -11.19 -13.88
N ARG A 129 -9.10 -11.21 -13.28
CA ARG A 129 -9.80 -12.45 -12.86
C ARG A 129 -10.69 -13.05 -13.96
N THR A 130 -11.05 -12.28 -14.99
CA THR A 130 -12.02 -12.67 -16.04
C THR A 130 -11.40 -12.97 -17.40
N SER A 131 -10.08 -13.10 -17.49
CA SER A 131 -9.36 -13.54 -18.70
C SER A 131 -8.33 -14.59 -18.35
#